data_AF-A0A542EKS4-F1
#
_entry.id   AF-A0A542EKS4-F1
#
_cell.length_a   1.000
_cell.length_b   1.000
_cell.length_c   1.000
_cell.angle_alpha   90.00
_cell.angle_beta   90.00
_cell.angle_gamma   90.00
#
_symmetry.space_group_name_H-M   'P 1'
#
loop_
_entity.id
_entity.type
_entity.pdbx_description
1 polymer ?
#
loop_
_entity_poly.entity_id
_entity_poly.type
_entity_poly.pdbx_seq_one_letter_code
_entity_poly.pdbx_strand_id
1 'polypeptide(L)'
;MRKLAALAAVVTMSVGALTACSGGNYCDDLKSYVDTGKNLDTKNSKDLDKILDQSKKVEKSAPKDLKDDWKTLIDYIQKVKDANGDTTKLAELAKGGDLSKIESAQQAITKQAKDTCKIDMSSMGSSN
;
A
#
# COMPACT_ATOMS: atom_id res chain seq x y z
N MET A 1 -56.55 -15.80 -0.36
CA MET A 1 -56.16 -14.75 -1.33
C MET A 1 -54.65 -14.73 -1.41
N ARG A 2 -54.09 -14.84 -2.63
CA ARG A 2 -52.72 -14.41 -2.93
C ARG A 2 -52.57 -12.92 -2.58
N LYS A 3 -51.32 -12.45 -2.49
CA LYS A 3 -50.84 -11.04 -2.33
C LYS A 3 -50.36 -10.80 -0.87
N LEU A 4 -49.11 -10.49 -0.55
CA LEU A 4 -47.95 -10.01 -1.33
C LEU A 4 -46.67 -10.43 -0.62
N ALA A 5 -45.69 -10.88 -1.41
CA ALA A 5 -44.29 -10.74 -1.06
C ALA A 5 -43.94 -9.26 -0.94
N ALA A 6 -43.29 -8.88 0.15
CA ALA A 6 -42.37 -7.76 0.18
C ALA A 6 -41.21 -8.23 1.05
N LEU A 7 -40.17 -8.68 0.35
CA LEU A 7 -38.89 -9.07 0.90
C LEU A 7 -38.42 -8.04 1.91
N ALA A 8 -37.92 -8.55 3.03
CA ALA A 8 -37.21 -7.81 4.05
C ALA A 8 -36.36 -6.70 3.42
N ALA A 9 -36.65 -5.46 3.79
CA ALA A 9 -35.66 -4.40 3.69
C ALA A 9 -34.49 -4.84 4.58
N VAL A 10 -33.53 -5.55 3.97
CA VAL A 10 -32.22 -5.81 4.53
C VAL A 10 -31.59 -4.44 4.69
N VAL A 11 -31.84 -3.82 5.84
CA VAL A 11 -30.97 -2.81 6.41
C VAL A 11 -29.77 -3.59 6.93
N THR A 12 -28.97 -4.17 6.03
CA THR A 12 -27.57 -4.40 6.39
C THR A 12 -27.05 -3.02 6.64
N MET A 13 -26.70 -2.77 7.90
CA MET A 13 -25.85 -1.66 8.29
C MET A 13 -24.54 -1.82 7.51
N SER A 14 -24.50 -1.37 6.27
CA SER A 14 -23.27 -1.11 5.53
C SER A 14 -22.72 0.19 6.09
N VAL A 15 -22.11 0.07 7.27
CA VAL A 15 -21.13 1.01 7.79
C VAL A 15 -20.09 1.19 6.67
N GLY A 16 -20.21 2.26 5.86
CA GLY A 16 -19.17 2.69 4.92
C GLY A 16 -19.53 2.99 3.47
N ALA A 17 -20.77 2.75 2.99
CA ALA A 17 -21.20 3.25 1.68
C ALA A 17 -21.83 4.65 1.91
N LEU A 18 -21.20 5.80 1.65
CA LEU A 18 -21.23 6.43 0.31
C LEU A 18 -20.47 7.78 0.27
N THR A 19 -19.51 8.05 1.15
CA THR A 19 -18.65 9.26 1.03
C THR A 19 -17.23 8.95 0.55
N ALA A 20 -17.00 7.87 -0.20
CA ALA A 20 -15.68 7.57 -0.75
C ALA A 20 -15.74 7.03 -2.19
N CYS A 21 -16.48 7.70 -3.07
CA CYS A 21 -15.90 7.98 -4.40
C CYS A 21 -15.05 9.28 -4.38
N SER A 22 -14.70 9.78 -3.19
CA SER A 22 -13.88 10.98 -2.95
C SER A 22 -12.60 10.65 -2.17
N GLY A 23 -11.90 9.58 -2.57
CA GLY A 23 -10.54 9.26 -2.11
C GLY A 23 -9.48 10.22 -2.67
N GLY A 24 -9.65 11.53 -2.43
CA GLY A 24 -8.71 12.56 -2.88
C GLY A 24 -7.30 12.37 -2.32
N ASN A 25 -6.31 12.93 -3.03
CA ASN A 25 -4.85 12.90 -2.83
C ASN A 25 -4.23 11.51 -2.52
N TYR A 26 -4.70 10.76 -1.52
CA TYR A 26 -4.15 9.46 -1.17
C TYR A 26 -4.29 8.39 -2.26
N CYS A 27 -5.49 8.17 -2.83
CA CYS A 27 -5.61 7.14 -3.86
C CYS A 27 -4.86 7.53 -5.14
N ASP A 28 -4.76 8.83 -5.46
CA ASP A 28 -3.96 9.35 -6.58
C ASP A 28 -2.45 9.23 -6.33
N ASP A 29 -2.01 9.54 -5.11
CA ASP A 29 -0.64 9.34 -4.65
C ASP A 29 -0.27 7.85 -4.67
N LEU A 30 -1.19 6.99 -4.21
CA LEU A 30 -1.01 5.54 -4.20
C LEU A 30 -0.92 4.99 -5.63
N LYS A 31 -1.76 5.49 -6.54
CA LYS A 31 -1.67 5.14 -7.97
C LYS A 31 -0.31 5.53 -8.54
N SER A 32 0.17 6.74 -8.23
CA SER A 32 1.48 7.24 -8.67
C SER A 32 2.63 6.41 -8.09
N TYR A 33 2.51 5.98 -6.84
CA TYR A 33 3.44 5.05 -6.20
C TYR A 33 3.48 3.69 -6.91
N VAL A 34 2.32 3.10 -7.20
CA VAL A 34 2.22 1.83 -7.94
C VAL A 34 2.82 1.97 -9.34
N ASP A 35 2.52 3.06 -10.06
CA ASP A 35 3.05 3.32 -11.40
C ASP A 35 4.57 3.52 -11.39
N THR A 36 5.12 4.14 -10.34
CA THR A 36 6.58 4.24 -10.13
C THR A 36 7.19 2.85 -9.89
N GLY A 37 6.52 2.00 -9.10
CA GLY A 37 6.97 0.65 -8.77
C GLY A 37 7.05 -0.32 -9.96
N LYS A 38 6.33 -0.06 -11.05
CA LYS A 38 6.37 -0.91 -12.27
C LYS A 38 7.72 -0.89 -12.97
N ASN A 39 8.45 0.21 -12.86
CA ASN A 39 9.76 0.39 -13.49
C ASN A 39 10.91 0.40 -12.47
N LEU A 40 10.66 -0.11 -11.25
CA LEU A 40 11.64 -0.06 -10.18
C LEU A 40 12.76 -1.07 -10.43
N ASP A 41 13.97 -0.57 -10.70
CA ASP A 41 15.19 -1.35 -10.53
C ASP A 41 15.74 -1.14 -9.12
N THR A 42 15.67 -2.19 -8.29
CA THR A 42 16.16 -2.16 -6.91
C THR A 42 17.68 -2.02 -6.80
N LYS A 43 18.42 -2.19 -7.90
CA LYS A 43 19.87 -1.93 -7.97
C LYS A 43 20.18 -0.49 -8.38
N ASN A 44 19.19 0.26 -8.85
CA ASN A 44 19.34 1.64 -9.25
C ASN A 44 18.97 2.58 -8.10
N SER A 45 19.98 3.28 -7.56
CA SER A 45 19.79 4.20 -6.44
C SER A 45 18.79 5.33 -6.73
N LYS A 46 18.68 5.80 -7.98
CA LYS A 46 17.70 6.84 -8.35
C LYS A 46 16.28 6.29 -8.37
N ASP A 47 16.08 5.04 -8.72
CA ASP A 47 14.74 4.43 -8.71
C ASP A 47 14.32 4.09 -7.28
N LEU A 48 15.27 3.71 -6.41
CA LEU A 48 15.07 3.64 -4.96
C LEU A 48 14.72 5.00 -4.35
N ASP A 49 15.36 6.08 -4.78
CA ASP A 49 15.01 7.44 -4.34
C ASP A 49 13.60 7.84 -4.76
N LYS A 50 13.23 7.58 -6.02
CA LYS A 50 11.89 7.86 -6.53
C LYS A 50 10.82 7.12 -5.75
N ILE A 51 11.00 5.81 -5.53
CA ILE A 51 9.99 5.03 -4.80
C ILE A 51 9.91 5.45 -3.34
N LEU A 52 11.03 5.81 -2.70
CA LEU A 52 11.07 6.34 -1.35
C LEU A 52 10.31 7.69 -1.25
N ASP A 53 10.51 8.59 -2.19
CA ASP A 53 9.82 9.88 -2.21
C ASP A 53 8.32 9.74 -2.49
N GLN A 54 7.93 8.82 -3.37
CA GLN A 54 6.51 8.47 -3.55
C GLN A 54 5.92 7.86 -2.28
N SER A 55 6.60 6.93 -1.60
CA SER A 55 6.14 6.37 -0.32
C SER A 55 5.90 7.45 0.72
N LYS A 56 6.82 8.42 0.85
CA LYS A 56 6.66 9.57 1.76
C LYS A 56 5.47 10.46 1.38
N LYS A 57 5.19 10.61 0.08
CA LYS A 57 4.01 11.36 -0.39
C LYS A 57 2.73 10.65 0.03
N VAL A 58 2.68 9.34 -0.20
CA VAL A 58 1.54 8.49 0.17
C VAL A 58 1.33 8.46 1.68
N GLU A 59 2.39 8.35 2.49
CA GLU A 59 2.30 8.40 3.97
C GLU A 59 1.63 9.68 4.46
N LYS A 60 1.97 10.82 3.86
CA LYS A 60 1.40 12.12 4.27
C LYS A 60 -0.11 12.17 4.05
N SER A 61 -0.57 11.67 2.90
CA SER A 61 -1.99 11.63 2.53
C SER A 61 -2.73 10.42 3.11
N ALA A 62 -2.03 9.41 3.64
CA ALA A 62 -2.62 8.18 4.13
C ALA A 62 -3.66 8.40 5.24
N PRO A 63 -4.72 7.56 5.27
CA PRO A 63 -5.57 7.42 6.45
C PRO A 63 -4.72 7.20 7.69
N LYS A 64 -5.13 7.76 8.84
CA LYS A 64 -4.35 7.69 10.09
C LYS A 64 -3.91 6.26 10.42
N ASP A 65 -4.81 5.30 10.23
CA ASP A 65 -4.60 3.89 10.54
C ASP A 65 -3.55 3.21 9.63
N LEU A 66 -3.21 3.81 8.49
CA LEU A 66 -2.17 3.31 7.57
C LEU A 66 -0.86 4.11 7.64
N LYS A 67 -0.82 5.23 8.37
CA LYS A 67 0.41 6.05 8.40
C LYS A 67 1.60 5.29 8.97
N ASP A 68 1.38 4.51 10.01
CA ASP A 68 2.46 3.74 10.65
C ASP A 68 2.87 2.52 9.79
N ASP A 69 1.94 1.95 9.03
CA ASP A 69 2.25 0.93 8.02
C ASP A 69 3.14 1.53 6.90
N TRP A 70 2.80 2.72 6.42
CA TRP A 70 3.61 3.44 5.44
C TRP A 70 5.00 3.82 5.97
N LYS A 71 5.11 4.28 7.23
CA LYS A 71 6.41 4.54 7.87
C LYS A 71 7.24 3.27 7.96
N THR A 72 6.64 2.15 8.36
CA THR A 72 7.33 0.86 8.42
C THR A 72 7.92 0.48 7.05
N LEU A 73 7.16 0.69 5.97
CA LEU A 73 7.64 0.44 4.61
C LEU A 73 8.74 1.43 4.18
N ILE A 74 8.58 2.72 4.51
CA ILE A 74 9.58 3.77 4.25
C ILE A 74 10.91 3.46 4.93
N ASP A 75 10.87 3.08 6.20
CA ASP A 75 12.05 2.75 6.99
C ASP A 75 12.77 1.54 6.40
N TYR A 76 12.02 0.54 5.92
CA TYR A 76 12.60 -0.60 5.23
C TYR A 76 13.27 -0.19 3.91
N ILE A 77 12.61 0.62 3.07
CA ILE A 77 13.20 1.12 1.82
C ILE A 77 14.47 1.94 2.09
N GLN A 78 14.49 2.76 3.14
CA GLN A 78 15.69 3.51 3.56
C GLN A 78 16.82 2.56 3.95
N LYS A 79 16.55 1.55 4.78
CA LYS A 79 17.55 0.54 5.15
C LYS A 79 18.11 -0.22 3.93
N VAL A 80 17.25 -0.57 2.98
CA VAL A 80 17.68 -1.21 1.71
C VAL A 80 18.56 -0.28 0.89
N LYS A 81 18.20 1.00 0.79
CA LYS A 81 19.00 2.02 0.11
C LYS A 81 20.36 2.21 0.81
N ASP A 82 20.38 2.30 2.13
CA ASP A 82 21.59 2.48 2.95
C ASP A 82 22.51 1.26 2.90
N ALA A 83 21.96 0.07 2.64
CA ALA A 83 22.75 -1.11 2.34
C ALA A 83 23.51 -0.95 1.01
N ASN A 84 22.99 -0.18 0.04
CA ASN A 84 23.67 0.17 -1.22
C ASN A 84 24.25 -1.06 -1.96
N GLY A 85 23.50 -2.15 -1.99
CA GLY A 85 23.91 -3.41 -2.62
C GLY A 85 24.83 -4.30 -1.77
N ASP A 86 25.17 -3.91 -0.54
CA ASP A 86 25.89 -4.74 0.43
C ASP A 86 25.03 -5.96 0.82
N THR A 87 25.40 -7.11 0.27
CA THR A 87 24.68 -8.37 0.46
C THR A 87 24.67 -8.84 1.91
N THR A 88 25.64 -8.43 2.73
CA THR A 88 25.68 -8.78 4.17
C THR A 88 24.63 -7.99 4.91
N LYS A 89 24.57 -6.67 4.70
CA LYS A 89 23.53 -5.82 5.30
C LYS A 89 22.13 -6.21 4.85
N LEU A 90 21.96 -6.53 3.56
CA LEU A 90 20.67 -7.01 3.05
C LEU A 90 20.26 -8.35 3.68
N ALA A 91 21.21 -9.27 3.88
CA ALA A 91 20.95 -10.53 4.56
C ALA A 91 20.61 -10.32 6.05
N GLU A 92 21.20 -9.34 6.72
CA GLU A 92 20.85 -8.97 8.09
C GLU A 92 19.44 -8.37 8.17
N LEU A 93 19.06 -7.50 7.23
CA LEU A 93 17.70 -6.97 7.13
C LEU A 93 16.66 -8.08 6.94
N ALA A 94 16.97 -9.07 6.09
CA ALA A 94 16.12 -10.23 5.86
C ALA A 94 16.05 -11.18 7.07
N LYS A 95 17.05 -11.17 7.95
CA LYS A 95 17.03 -11.94 9.21
C LYS A 95 16.43 -11.16 10.37
N GLY A 96 16.29 -9.84 10.23
CA GLY A 96 15.71 -8.97 11.23
C GLY A 96 14.26 -9.35 11.52
N GLY A 97 13.84 -9.18 12.77
CA GLY A 97 12.46 -9.46 13.21
C GLY A 97 11.40 -8.50 12.64
N ASP A 98 11.78 -7.54 11.78
CA ASP A 98 10.87 -6.54 11.23
C ASP A 98 10.16 -7.01 9.95
N LEU A 99 10.56 -8.14 9.34
CA LEU A 99 9.90 -8.66 8.14
C LEU A 99 8.41 -8.95 8.35
N SER A 100 8.02 -9.48 9.51
CA SER A 100 6.61 -9.73 9.83
C SER A 100 5.78 -8.45 9.95
N LYS A 101 6.39 -7.35 10.44
CA LYS A 101 5.76 -6.03 10.50
C LYS A 101 5.61 -5.43 9.10
N ILE A 102 6.63 -5.57 8.25
CA ILE A 102 6.58 -5.13 6.86
C ILE A 102 5.49 -5.90 6.10
N GLU A 103 5.41 -7.21 6.28
CA GLU A 103 4.37 -8.03 5.65
C GLU A 103 2.97 -7.60 6.13
N SER A 104 2.79 -7.41 7.43
CA SER A 104 1.51 -6.94 7.99
C SER A 104 1.11 -5.56 7.44
N ALA A 105 2.07 -4.63 7.39
CA ALA A 105 1.87 -3.31 6.81
C ALA A 105 1.50 -3.38 5.32
N GLN A 106 2.20 -4.21 4.55
CA GLN A 106 1.89 -4.44 3.13
C GLN A 106 0.50 -5.04 2.93
N GLN A 107 0.08 -5.98 3.78
CA GLN A 107 -1.25 -6.57 3.72
C GLN A 107 -2.35 -5.53 4.02
N ALA A 108 -2.15 -4.69 5.05
CA ALA A 108 -3.08 -3.62 5.39
C ALA A 108 -3.23 -2.60 4.26
N ILE A 109 -2.09 -2.14 3.71
CA ILE A 109 -2.04 -1.22 2.56
C ILE A 109 -2.72 -1.85 1.34
N THR A 110 -2.39 -3.10 0.99
CA THR A 110 -2.97 -3.80 -0.18
C THR A 110 -4.47 -3.98 -0.04
N LYS A 111 -4.93 -4.39 1.15
CA LYS A 111 -6.36 -4.53 1.43
C LYS A 111 -7.08 -3.20 1.25
N GLN A 112 -6.55 -2.10 1.78
CA GLN A 112 -7.16 -0.80 1.61
C GLN A 112 -7.10 -0.31 0.16
N ALA A 113 -5.99 -0.53 -0.55
CA ALA A 113 -5.82 -0.17 -1.94
C ALA A 113 -6.91 -0.82 -2.80
N LYS A 114 -7.18 -2.11 -2.57
CA LYS A 114 -8.21 -2.88 -3.26
C LYS A 114 -9.63 -2.48 -2.83
N ASP A 115 -9.89 -2.45 -1.53
CA ASP A 115 -11.23 -2.25 -0.98
C ASP A 115 -11.72 -0.81 -1.20
N THR A 116 -10.83 0.17 -1.03
CA THR A 116 -11.14 1.60 -1.05
C THR A 116 -10.75 2.26 -2.35
N CYS A 117 -9.49 2.15 -2.79
CA CYS A 117 -9.00 2.85 -3.97
C CYS A 117 -9.26 2.11 -5.29
N LYS A 118 -9.69 0.84 -5.25
CA LYS A 118 -9.84 -0.05 -6.42
C LYS A 118 -8.54 -0.19 -7.23
N ILE A 119 -7.40 -0.09 -6.55
CA ILE A 119 -6.07 -0.25 -7.14
C ILE A 119 -5.57 -1.66 -6.86
N ASP A 120 -5.05 -2.31 -7.90
CA ASP A 120 -4.36 -3.59 -7.77
C ASP A 120 -2.86 -3.36 -7.61
N MET A 121 -2.34 -3.74 -6.44
CA MET A 121 -0.92 -3.62 -6.11
C MET A 121 -0.06 -4.77 -6.62
N SER A 122 -0.66 -5.84 -7.17
CA SER A 122 0.09 -6.98 -7.74
C SER A 122 0.97 -6.59 -8.93
N SER A 123 0.72 -5.43 -9.55
CA SER A 123 1.52 -4.92 -10.68
C SER A 123 2.88 -4.34 -10.28
N MET A 124 3.14 -4.15 -8.99
CA MET A 124 4.46 -3.71 -8.51
C MET A 124 5.43 -4.90 -8.49
N GLY A 125 6.55 -4.80 -9.20
CA GLY A 125 7.60 -5.82 -9.19
C GLY A 125 7.47 -6.93 -10.24
N SER A 126 6.46 -6.91 -11.13
CA SER A 126 6.50 -7.73 -12.35
C SER A 126 7.49 -7.12 -13.34
N SER A 127 8.77 -7.48 -13.20
CA SER A 127 9.72 -7.39 -14.30
C SER A 127 9.26 -8.35 -15.40
N ASN A 128 8.97 -7.82 -16.60
CA ASN A 128 9.09 -8.62 -17.83
C ASN A 128 10.57 -8.73 -18.20
#